data_AF-A0A3M1HQK3-F1
#
_entry.id   AF-A0A3M1HQK3-F1
#
_cell.length_a   1.000
_cell.length_b   1.000
_cell.length_c   1.000
_cell.angle_alpha   90.00
_cell.angle_beta   90.00
_cell.angle_gamma   90.00
#
_symmetry.space_group_name_H-M   'P 1'
#
loop_
_entity.id
_entity.type
_entity.pdbx_description
1 polymer ?
#
loop_
_entity_poly.entity_id
_entity_poly.type
_entity_poly.pdbx_seq_one_letter_code
_entity_poly.pdbx_strand_id
1 'polypeptide(L)'
;YLFLLSKAFQKREKGHLEAFLAVRPLFITMIYGWALYAISQVVLTTYLFWKQIKFLPWFWNEFSIQIFLWGVLFPVAFAFSIKILPLYLRLPSIRWWKKHFGWLYCCLSYLYLLFYALSWSFLKELFLLLLCLWIIGFILGLDILTRFRKPWTHEKAISHPPSPKTRKNYPDYGEFGHFEWAIYTAYFCLLLAVILEGGGIIRSWFGQSRLLPLDGLRHLYLFGFITFLIYGVGNRMLPGFVGKKQIAFPFLVDLGFLILALALLGRMSPYLPYWIGKERFFSYLFGWSGVIGMVATLIFFINLFFTFYGKKK
;
A
#
# COMPACT_ATOMS: atom_id res chain seq x y z
N TYR A 1 14.69 15.99 6.91
CA TYR A 1 13.86 14.82 7.26
C TYR A 1 14.65 13.74 8.03
N LEU A 2 15.76 13.20 7.47
CA LEU A 2 16.59 12.18 8.15
C LEU A 2 17.10 12.61 9.54
N PHE A 3 17.48 13.87 9.71
CA PHE A 3 17.87 14.43 11.02
C PHE A 3 16.72 14.45 12.04
N LEU A 4 15.50 14.81 11.62
CA LEU A 4 14.31 14.80 12.48
C LEU A 4 13.89 13.36 12.85
N LEU A 5 14.02 12.42 11.91
CA LEU A 5 13.86 10.99 12.16
C LEU A 5 14.89 10.51 13.19
N SER A 6 16.17 10.80 12.99
CA SER A 6 17.27 10.46 13.90
C SER A 6 17.03 11.00 15.33
N LYS A 7 16.65 12.28 15.47
CA LYS A 7 16.30 12.85 16.78
C LYS A 7 15.05 12.20 17.40
N ALA A 8 14.03 11.90 16.60
CA ALA A 8 12.84 11.20 17.09
C ALA A 8 13.14 9.76 17.54
N PHE A 9 14.25 9.16 17.07
CA PHE A 9 14.72 7.84 17.49
C PHE A 9 15.50 7.85 18.81
N GLN A 10 16.17 8.94 19.17
CA GLN A 10 17.05 8.98 20.35
C GLN A 10 16.30 9.10 21.70
N LYS A 11 15.02 9.48 21.71
CA LYS A 11 14.33 9.92 22.95
C LYS A 11 13.16 9.03 23.39
N ARG A 12 13.11 7.74 23.03
CA ARG A 12 11.93 6.88 23.29
C ARG A 12 12.14 5.86 24.42
N GLU A 13 11.10 5.71 25.25
CA GLU A 13 10.99 4.71 26.31
C GLU A 13 11.10 3.26 25.79
N LYS A 14 11.58 2.35 26.63
CA LYS A 14 11.90 0.93 26.28
C LYS A 14 10.77 0.20 25.52
N GLY A 15 9.51 0.42 25.88
CA GLY A 15 8.36 -0.23 25.21
C GLY A 15 8.13 0.20 23.75
N HIS A 16 8.45 1.46 23.43
CA HIS A 16 8.35 1.96 22.05
C HIS A 16 9.48 1.40 21.15
N LEU A 17 10.62 1.05 21.74
CA LEU A 17 11.78 0.51 21.03
C LEU A 17 11.50 -0.88 20.46
N GLU A 18 10.95 -1.80 21.25
CA GLU A 18 10.65 -3.17 20.79
C GLU A 18 9.68 -3.18 19.61
N ALA A 19 8.64 -2.36 19.71
CA ALA A 19 7.68 -2.24 18.65
C ALA A 19 8.36 -1.71 17.37
N PHE A 20 9.27 -0.74 17.48
CA PHE A 20 9.99 -0.19 16.33
C PHE A 20 10.95 -1.21 15.70
N LEU A 21 11.64 -2.01 16.51
CA LEU A 21 12.55 -3.05 16.01
C LEU A 21 11.87 -4.00 15.02
N ALA A 22 10.57 -4.26 15.17
CA ALA A 22 9.81 -5.11 14.26
C ALA A 22 9.65 -4.54 12.83
N VAL A 23 9.65 -3.21 12.67
CA VAL A 23 9.48 -2.53 11.37
C VAL A 23 10.77 -1.89 10.86
N ARG A 24 11.83 -1.88 11.67
CA ARG A 24 13.13 -1.31 11.33
C ARG A 24 13.67 -1.78 9.98
N PRO A 25 13.64 -3.08 9.61
CA PRO A 25 14.16 -3.52 8.31
C PRO A 25 13.42 -2.86 7.14
N LEU A 26 12.10 -2.72 7.23
CA LEU A 26 11.27 -2.09 6.20
C LEU A 26 11.60 -0.60 6.03
N PHE A 27 11.83 0.13 7.14
CA PHE A 27 12.28 1.52 7.08
C PHE A 27 13.68 1.65 6.48
N ILE A 28 14.59 0.72 6.79
CA ILE A 28 15.92 0.69 6.17
C ILE A 28 15.79 0.46 4.66
N THR A 29 15.01 -0.53 4.24
CA THR A 29 14.72 -0.78 2.82
C THR A 29 14.15 0.47 2.15
N MET A 30 13.16 1.13 2.77
CA MET A 30 12.59 2.39 2.27
C MET A 30 13.65 3.47 2.03
N ILE A 31 14.53 3.72 3.00
CA ILE A 31 15.57 4.76 2.88
C ILE A 31 16.53 4.43 1.75
N TYR A 32 16.99 3.18 1.66
CA TYR A 32 17.85 2.75 0.57
C TYR A 32 17.15 2.79 -0.78
N GLY A 33 15.89 2.38 -0.86
CA GLY A 33 15.08 2.47 -2.08
C GLY A 33 14.93 3.90 -2.57
N TRP A 34 14.71 4.87 -1.66
CA TRP A 34 14.65 6.29 -2.01
C TRP A 34 15.99 6.80 -2.54
N ALA A 35 17.09 6.44 -1.88
CA ALA A 35 18.43 6.82 -2.33
C ALA A 35 18.74 6.24 -3.72
N LEU A 36 18.50 4.95 -3.92
CA LEU A 36 18.70 4.27 -5.20
C LEU A 36 17.82 4.86 -6.30
N TYR A 37 16.54 5.12 -6.02
CA TYR A 37 15.63 5.74 -6.97
C TYR A 37 16.04 7.17 -7.33
N ALA A 38 16.43 7.99 -6.34
CA ALA A 38 16.88 9.35 -6.59
C ALA A 38 18.16 9.36 -7.43
N ILE A 39 19.14 8.52 -7.10
CA ILE A 39 20.37 8.37 -7.86
C ILE A 39 20.06 7.90 -9.29
N SER A 40 19.20 6.90 -9.45
CA SER A 40 18.83 6.40 -10.79
C SER A 40 18.19 7.51 -11.63
N GLN A 41 17.27 8.30 -11.07
CA GLN A 41 16.64 9.40 -11.78
C GLN A 41 17.64 10.51 -12.15
N VAL A 42 18.56 10.88 -11.26
CA VAL A 42 19.61 11.87 -11.57
C VAL A 42 20.52 11.36 -12.68
N VAL A 43 21.01 10.13 -12.60
CA VAL A 43 21.88 9.54 -13.63
C VAL A 43 21.15 9.47 -14.98
N LEU A 44 19.90 9.03 -14.98
CA LEU A 44 19.11 8.85 -16.20
C LEU A 44 18.75 10.19 -16.85
N THR A 45 18.33 11.19 -16.07
CA THR A 45 18.02 12.53 -16.60
C THR A 45 19.29 13.22 -17.13
N THR A 46 20.42 13.07 -16.44
CA THR A 46 21.70 13.63 -16.91
C THR A 46 22.17 12.93 -18.19
N TYR A 47 21.99 11.61 -18.28
CA TYR A 47 22.26 10.84 -19.51
C TYR A 47 21.39 11.32 -20.69
N LEU A 48 20.09 11.54 -20.49
CA LEU A 48 19.21 12.09 -21.53
C LEU A 48 19.66 13.47 -22.01
N PHE A 49 20.02 14.34 -21.07
CA PHE A 49 20.51 15.68 -21.38
C PHE A 49 21.80 15.62 -22.22
N TRP A 50 22.78 14.81 -21.84
CA TRP A 50 24.03 14.68 -22.59
C TRP A 50 23.86 14.03 -23.95
N LYS A 51 22.98 13.04 -24.08
CA LYS A 51 22.75 12.33 -25.34
C LYS A 51 21.69 12.98 -26.23
N GLN A 52 21.03 14.04 -25.78
CA GLN A 52 19.93 14.70 -26.49
C GLN A 52 18.81 13.72 -26.88
N ILE A 53 18.60 12.68 -26.07
CA ILE A 53 17.56 11.67 -26.30
C ILE A 53 16.28 12.14 -25.61
N LYS A 54 15.14 12.03 -26.29
CA LYS A 54 13.83 12.47 -25.77
C LYS A 54 13.17 11.48 -24.81
N PHE A 55 13.54 10.21 -24.88
CA PHE A 55 12.90 9.13 -24.11
C PHE A 55 13.92 8.29 -23.36
N LEU A 56 13.59 7.92 -22.11
CA LEU A 56 14.39 6.99 -21.33
C LEU A 56 14.45 5.62 -22.01
N PRO A 57 15.62 4.95 -22.00
CA PRO A 57 15.67 3.54 -22.37
C PRO A 57 14.69 2.76 -21.51
N TRP A 58 13.81 1.99 -22.15
CA TRP A 58 12.69 1.31 -21.51
C TRP A 58 13.14 0.49 -20.30
N PHE A 59 14.22 -0.29 -20.43
CA PHE A 59 14.77 -1.11 -19.35
C PHE A 59 15.10 -0.32 -18.08
N TRP A 60 15.75 0.85 -18.21
CA TRP A 60 16.17 1.65 -17.06
C TRP A 60 15.01 2.41 -16.40
N ASN A 61 14.03 2.83 -17.21
CA ASN A 61 12.78 3.38 -16.68
C ASN A 61 12.05 2.31 -15.86
N GLU A 62 11.93 1.11 -16.42
CA GLU A 62 11.30 -0.03 -15.76
C GLU A 62 12.02 -0.42 -14.47
N PHE A 63 13.34 -0.52 -14.50
CA PHE A 63 14.14 -0.79 -13.31
C PHE A 63 13.91 0.26 -12.22
N SER A 64 13.85 1.54 -12.56
CA SER A 64 13.58 2.63 -11.61
C SER A 64 12.18 2.49 -10.99
N ILE A 65 11.18 2.09 -11.77
CA ILE A 65 9.83 1.80 -11.27
C ILE A 65 9.86 0.62 -10.28
N GLN A 66 10.63 -0.43 -10.56
CA GLN A 66 10.79 -1.56 -9.65
C GLN A 66 11.47 -1.15 -8.34
N ILE A 67 12.53 -0.33 -8.39
CA ILE A 67 13.17 0.22 -7.18
C ILE A 67 12.15 1.00 -6.36
N PHE A 68 11.32 1.82 -7.00
CA PHE A 68 10.32 2.61 -6.29
C PHE A 68 9.22 1.73 -5.66
N LEU A 69 8.70 0.74 -6.37
CA LEU A 69 7.66 -0.15 -5.84
C LEU A 69 8.18 -1.00 -4.66
N TRP A 70 9.24 -1.78 -4.90
CA TRP A 70 9.74 -2.79 -3.96
C TRP A 70 10.71 -2.22 -2.92
N GLY A 71 11.40 -1.14 -3.27
CA GLY A 71 12.34 -0.46 -2.40
C GLY A 71 11.72 0.65 -1.58
N VAL A 72 10.60 1.26 -2.01
CA VAL A 72 10.01 2.44 -1.33
C VAL A 72 8.57 2.19 -0.89
N LEU A 73 7.64 2.01 -1.83
CA LEU A 73 6.21 2.05 -1.53
C LEU A 73 5.74 0.88 -0.66
N PHE A 74 6.08 -0.35 -1.02
CA PHE A 74 5.71 -1.53 -0.25
C PHE A 74 6.32 -1.58 1.16
N PRO A 75 7.63 -1.34 1.37
CA PRO A 75 8.17 -1.33 2.73
C PRO A 75 7.46 -0.30 3.63
N VAL A 76 7.13 0.88 3.10
CA VAL A 76 6.35 1.89 3.82
C VAL A 76 4.96 1.37 4.17
N ALA A 77 4.23 0.88 3.17
CA ALA A 77 2.88 0.36 3.35
C ALA A 77 2.84 -0.77 4.38
N PHE A 78 3.79 -1.70 4.33
CA PHE A 78 3.89 -2.81 5.28
C PHE A 78 4.28 -2.34 6.68
N ALA A 79 5.21 -1.41 6.80
CA ALA A 79 5.60 -0.84 8.10
C ALA A 79 4.40 -0.14 8.78
N PHE A 80 3.67 0.67 8.03
CA PHE A 80 2.43 1.29 8.51
C PHE A 80 1.39 0.25 8.88
N SER A 81 1.26 -0.79 8.07
CA SER A 81 0.24 -1.81 8.27
C SER A 81 0.46 -2.64 9.53
N ILE A 82 1.70 -3.02 9.82
CA ILE A 82 2.09 -3.72 11.04
C ILE A 82 1.78 -2.87 12.29
N LYS A 83 1.92 -1.55 12.19
CA LYS A 83 1.84 -0.63 13.32
C LYS A 83 0.45 -0.10 13.60
N ILE A 84 -0.24 0.28 12.54
CA ILE A 84 -1.42 1.12 12.61
C ILE A 84 -2.69 0.28 12.48
N LEU A 85 -2.71 -0.70 11.59
CA LEU A 85 -3.95 -1.46 11.31
C LEU A 85 -4.45 -2.26 12.51
N PRO A 86 -3.60 -2.91 13.34
CA PRO A 86 -4.08 -3.54 14.57
C PRO A 86 -4.82 -2.59 15.49
N LEU A 87 -4.39 -1.34 15.57
CA LEU A 87 -5.04 -0.31 16.39
C LEU A 87 -6.36 0.15 15.77
N TYR A 88 -6.42 0.33 14.46
CA TYR A 88 -7.58 0.92 13.77
C TYR A 88 -8.70 -0.08 13.52
N LEU A 89 -8.36 -1.35 13.27
CA LEU A 89 -9.31 -2.38 12.88
C LEU A 89 -9.55 -3.42 13.99
N ARG A 90 -8.96 -3.22 15.17
CA ARG A 90 -8.94 -4.18 16.30
C ARG A 90 -8.40 -5.56 15.89
N LEU A 91 -7.38 -5.60 15.03
CA LEU A 91 -6.75 -6.86 14.61
C LEU A 91 -5.83 -7.41 15.71
N PRO A 92 -5.54 -8.71 15.72
CA PRO A 92 -4.50 -9.27 16.57
C PRO A 92 -3.16 -8.55 16.35
N SER A 93 -2.38 -8.39 17.42
CA SER A 93 -0.98 -7.99 17.26
C SER A 93 -0.23 -9.10 16.53
N ILE A 94 0.60 -8.75 15.54
CA ILE A 94 1.42 -9.72 14.81
C ILE A 94 2.52 -10.24 15.75
N ARG A 95 2.25 -11.30 16.52
CA ARG A 95 3.19 -11.84 17.54
C ARG A 95 4.26 -12.78 16.98
N TRP A 96 3.93 -13.53 15.93
CA TRP A 96 4.61 -14.79 15.62
C TRP A 96 5.92 -14.72 14.81
N TRP A 97 6.36 -13.56 14.28
CA TRP A 97 7.58 -13.52 13.45
C TRP A 97 8.30 -12.16 13.39
N LYS A 98 8.12 -11.32 14.41
CA LYS A 98 8.39 -9.86 14.39
C LYS A 98 9.79 -9.44 13.92
N LYS A 99 10.84 -10.23 14.17
CA LYS A 99 12.22 -9.82 13.86
C LYS A 99 12.65 -10.23 12.45
N HIS A 100 12.39 -11.47 12.04
CA HIS A 100 12.94 -12.01 10.80
C HIS A 100 12.13 -11.63 9.56
N PHE A 101 10.83 -11.37 9.71
CA PHE A 101 9.93 -11.18 8.58
C PHE A 101 10.29 -9.95 7.73
N GLY A 102 10.61 -8.82 8.37
CA GLY A 102 11.06 -7.62 7.66
C GLY A 102 12.43 -7.78 7.01
N TRP A 103 13.34 -8.55 7.63
CA TRP A 103 14.65 -8.84 7.05
C TRP A 103 14.54 -9.78 5.84
N LEU A 104 13.64 -10.76 5.91
CA LEU A 104 13.34 -11.63 4.78
C LEU A 104 12.84 -10.81 3.58
N TYR A 105 11.91 -9.87 3.80
CA TYR A 105 11.49 -8.94 2.76
C TYR A 105 12.66 -8.16 2.16
N CYS A 106 13.49 -7.55 3.01
CA CYS A 106 14.64 -6.78 2.58
C CYS A 106 15.61 -7.62 1.73
N CYS A 107 15.86 -8.87 2.14
CA CYS A 107 16.72 -9.79 1.40
C CYS A 107 16.12 -10.14 0.04
N LEU A 108 14.84 -10.55 0.02
CA LEU A 108 14.15 -10.92 -1.20
C LEU A 108 14.01 -9.75 -2.19
N SER A 109 13.70 -8.54 -1.69
CA SER A 109 13.57 -7.35 -2.54
C SER A 109 14.92 -6.91 -3.10
N TYR A 110 15.99 -6.98 -2.30
CA TYR A 110 17.34 -6.69 -2.79
C TYR A 110 17.80 -7.69 -3.85
N LEU A 111 17.62 -9.00 -3.61
CA LEU A 111 17.97 -10.04 -4.58
C LEU A 111 17.16 -9.90 -5.87
N TYR A 112 15.85 -9.64 -5.78
CA TYR A 112 15.02 -9.34 -6.94
C TYR A 112 15.57 -8.16 -7.76
N LEU A 113 15.87 -7.03 -7.11
CA LEU A 113 16.39 -5.84 -7.80
C LEU A 113 17.79 -6.08 -8.40
N LEU A 114 18.65 -6.83 -7.70
CA LEU A 114 19.97 -7.22 -8.21
C LEU A 114 19.85 -8.05 -9.49
N PHE A 115 19.06 -9.13 -9.47
CA PHE A 115 18.88 -9.98 -10.65
C PHE A 115 18.08 -9.31 -11.77
N TYR A 116 17.24 -8.33 -11.42
CA TYR A 116 16.65 -7.43 -12.40
C TYR A 116 17.73 -6.63 -13.14
N ALA A 117 18.63 -5.97 -12.41
CA ALA A 117 19.70 -5.15 -12.99
C ALA A 117 20.66 -5.98 -13.86
N LEU A 118 20.96 -7.21 -13.44
CA LEU A 118 21.80 -8.15 -14.19
C LEU A 118 21.09 -8.78 -15.41
N SER A 119 19.80 -8.51 -15.60
CA SER A 119 18.97 -9.12 -16.66
C SER A 119 18.89 -10.66 -16.61
N TRP A 120 19.04 -11.26 -15.43
CA TRP A 120 18.94 -12.70 -15.25
C TRP A 120 17.48 -13.12 -15.09
N SER A 121 16.84 -13.51 -16.19
CA SER A 121 15.39 -13.73 -16.29
C SER A 121 14.85 -14.70 -15.22
N PHE A 122 15.42 -15.90 -15.14
CA PHE A 122 14.96 -16.95 -14.24
C PHE A 122 15.09 -16.56 -12.76
N LEU A 123 16.27 -16.10 -12.32
CA LEU A 123 16.47 -15.72 -10.92
C LEU A 123 15.62 -14.50 -10.53
N LYS A 124 15.53 -13.49 -11.39
CA LYS A 124 14.62 -12.35 -11.18
C LYS A 124 13.19 -12.82 -10.94
N GLU A 125 12.68 -13.72 -11.77
CA GLU A 125 11.32 -14.26 -11.64
C GLU A 125 11.14 -15.13 -10.39
N LEU A 126 12.15 -15.93 -10.05
CA LEU A 126 12.14 -16.75 -8.82
C LEU A 126 12.04 -15.86 -7.57
N PHE A 127 12.88 -14.83 -7.44
CA PHE A 127 12.84 -13.93 -6.29
C PHE A 127 11.56 -13.07 -6.25
N LEU A 128 11.00 -12.71 -7.41
CA LEU A 128 9.70 -12.07 -7.48
C LEU A 128 8.58 -13.00 -7.00
N LEU A 129 8.59 -14.27 -7.39
CA LEU A 129 7.63 -15.27 -6.90
C LEU A 129 7.74 -15.46 -5.38
N LEU A 130 8.96 -15.51 -4.84
CA LEU A 130 9.18 -15.57 -3.40
C LEU A 130 8.66 -14.31 -2.68
N LEU A 131 8.78 -13.13 -3.28
CA LEU A 131 8.16 -11.90 -2.77
C LEU A 131 6.63 -11.99 -2.80
N CYS A 132 6.02 -12.49 -3.87
CA CYS A 132 4.57 -12.70 -3.95
C CYS A 132 4.10 -13.63 -2.81
N LEU A 133 4.79 -14.76 -2.59
CA LEU A 133 4.50 -15.68 -1.49
C LEU A 133 4.67 -15.03 -0.12
N TRP A 134 5.72 -14.23 0.05
CA TRP A 134 5.93 -13.45 1.27
C TRP A 134 4.77 -12.48 1.52
N ILE A 135 4.29 -11.78 0.49
CA ILE A 135 3.16 -10.84 0.61
C ILE A 135 1.88 -11.59 0.96
N ILE A 136 1.60 -12.75 0.35
CA ILE A 136 0.45 -13.57 0.71
C ILE A 136 0.54 -13.96 2.19
N GLY A 137 1.69 -14.46 2.64
CA GLY A 137 1.95 -14.76 4.04
C GLY A 137 1.77 -13.55 4.97
N PHE A 138 2.17 -12.36 4.53
CA PHE A 138 1.97 -11.11 5.25
C PHE A 138 0.49 -10.76 5.43
N ILE A 139 -0.31 -10.84 4.35
CA ILE A 139 -1.75 -10.56 4.38
C ILE A 139 -2.49 -11.53 5.30
N LEU A 140 -2.18 -12.83 5.19
CA LEU A 140 -2.73 -13.86 6.08
C LEU A 140 -2.28 -13.65 7.53
N GLY A 141 -1.04 -13.23 7.74
CA GLY A 141 -0.51 -12.95 9.08
C GLY A 141 -1.10 -11.70 9.74
N LEU A 142 -1.51 -10.70 8.95
CA LEU A 142 -2.28 -9.55 9.40
C LEU A 142 -3.72 -9.92 9.77
N ASP A 143 -4.25 -11.02 9.22
CA ASP A 143 -5.61 -11.50 9.42
C ASP A 143 -6.67 -10.44 9.07
N ILE A 144 -6.34 -9.58 8.09
CA ILE A 144 -7.16 -8.41 7.75
C ILE A 144 -8.39 -8.77 6.92
N LEU A 145 -8.28 -9.75 6.03
CA LEU A 145 -9.37 -10.22 5.18
C LEU A 145 -10.18 -11.35 5.84
N THR A 146 -9.51 -12.21 6.61
CA THR A 146 -10.09 -13.43 7.19
C THR A 146 -10.69 -13.22 8.57
N ARG A 147 -10.08 -12.36 9.40
CA ARG A 147 -10.51 -12.09 10.80
C ARG A 147 -10.72 -13.35 11.65
N PHE A 148 -9.90 -14.38 11.45
CA PHE A 148 -10.02 -15.66 12.17
C PHE A 148 -9.55 -15.58 13.62
N ARG A 149 -8.72 -14.60 13.98
CA ARG A 149 -8.15 -14.46 15.32
C ARG A 149 -8.90 -13.43 16.14
N LYS A 150 -8.94 -13.67 17.46
CA LYS A 150 -9.54 -12.74 18.40
C LYS A 150 -8.73 -11.42 18.45
N PRO A 151 -9.41 -10.26 18.59
CA PRO A 151 -8.77 -8.95 18.76
C PRO A 151 -7.81 -8.90 19.94
N TRP A 152 -6.78 -8.06 19.85
CA TRP A 152 -5.84 -7.84 20.97
C TRP A 152 -6.51 -7.26 22.24
N THR A 153 -7.70 -6.66 22.11
CA THR A 153 -8.38 -5.94 23.20
C THR A 153 -9.07 -6.89 24.17
N HIS A 154 -9.25 -8.15 23.79
CA HIS A 154 -9.88 -9.16 24.64
C HIS A 154 -9.05 -9.46 25.91
N GLU A 155 -7.72 -9.31 25.85
CA GLU A 155 -6.82 -9.57 26.99
C GLU A 155 -6.75 -8.40 27.99
N LYS A 156 -7.20 -7.18 27.61
CA LYS A 156 -7.15 -5.97 28.46
C LYS A 156 -8.50 -5.53 29.01
N ALA A 157 -9.54 -6.35 28.90
CA ALA A 157 -10.90 -6.04 29.36
C ALA A 157 -11.07 -6.09 30.90
N ILE A 158 -10.02 -5.78 31.66
CA ILE A 158 -10.05 -5.71 33.11
C ILE A 158 -10.19 -4.23 33.49
N SER A 159 -11.31 -3.88 34.13
CA SER A 159 -11.56 -2.65 34.91
C SER A 159 -11.61 -1.28 34.20
N HIS A 160 -12.51 -1.07 33.24
CA HIS A 160 -12.93 0.29 32.88
C HIS A 160 -14.46 0.45 32.96
N PRO A 161 -14.97 1.62 33.41
CA PRO A 161 -16.41 1.91 33.47
C PRO A 161 -17.06 1.79 32.08
N PRO A 162 -18.40 1.65 31.99
CA PRO A 162 -19.10 1.45 30.73
C PRO A 162 -18.83 2.61 29.76
N SER A 163 -17.88 2.39 28.84
CA SER A 163 -17.63 3.27 27.72
C SER A 163 -18.83 3.22 26.77
N PRO A 164 -19.20 4.33 26.10
CA PRO A 164 -20.21 4.30 25.05
C PRO A 164 -19.88 3.21 24.03
N LYS A 165 -20.93 2.53 23.55
CA LYS A 165 -20.80 1.37 22.64
C LYS A 165 -20.17 1.82 21.32
N THR A 166 -18.95 1.37 21.05
CA THR A 166 -18.28 1.57 19.76
C THR A 166 -18.96 0.74 18.66
N ARG A 167 -18.72 1.07 17.40
CA ARG A 167 -19.16 0.24 16.26
C ARG A 167 -18.69 -1.21 16.42
N LYS A 168 -19.50 -2.16 15.94
CA LYS A 168 -19.18 -3.60 16.00
C LYS A 168 -17.83 -3.85 15.33
N ASN A 169 -16.89 -4.46 16.05
CA ASN A 169 -15.53 -4.77 15.60
C ASN A 169 -14.56 -3.59 15.37
N TYR A 170 -14.93 -2.35 15.69
CA TYR A 170 -14.06 -1.18 15.48
C TYR A 170 -13.93 -0.32 16.73
N PRO A 171 -12.82 0.42 16.91
CA PRO A 171 -12.59 1.26 18.08
C PRO A 171 -13.30 2.62 18.04
N ASP A 172 -13.99 2.96 16.96
CA ASP A 172 -14.61 4.27 16.73
C ASP A 172 -16.15 4.22 16.76
N TYR A 173 -16.74 5.42 16.75
CA TYR A 173 -18.19 5.65 16.77
C TYR A 173 -18.80 5.94 15.39
N GLY A 174 -18.02 5.80 14.29
CA GLY A 174 -18.41 6.24 12.95
C GLY A 174 -17.97 7.67 12.61
N GLU A 175 -17.21 8.30 13.51
CA GLU A 175 -16.68 9.66 13.38
C GLU A 175 -15.63 9.82 12.25
N PHE A 176 -15.24 8.72 11.61
CA PHE A 176 -14.32 8.66 10.47
C PHE A 176 -14.95 8.06 9.20
N GLY A 177 -16.27 7.87 9.16
CA GLY A 177 -16.95 7.17 8.05
C GLY A 177 -16.59 5.68 7.98
N HIS A 178 -16.74 5.05 6.80
CA HIS A 178 -16.35 3.66 6.55
C HIS A 178 -14.96 3.56 5.93
N PHE A 179 -13.97 4.21 6.55
CA PHE A 179 -12.58 4.21 6.09
C PHE A 179 -11.99 2.79 5.91
N GLU A 180 -12.52 1.81 6.66
CA GLU A 180 -12.09 0.42 6.59
C GLU A 180 -12.41 -0.24 5.24
N TRP A 181 -13.44 0.20 4.52
CA TRP A 181 -13.75 -0.33 3.18
C TRP A 181 -12.59 -0.12 2.24
N ALA A 182 -12.00 1.08 2.26
CA ALA A 182 -10.82 1.37 1.49
C ALA A 182 -9.64 0.47 1.89
N ILE A 183 -9.45 0.19 3.19
CA ILE A 183 -8.38 -0.69 3.64
C ILE A 183 -8.61 -2.13 3.17
N TYR A 184 -9.83 -2.66 3.27
CA TYR A 184 -10.12 -4.02 2.79
C TYR A 184 -9.95 -4.13 1.28
N THR A 185 -10.44 -3.16 0.52
CA THR A 185 -10.23 -3.10 -0.94
C THR A 185 -8.75 -3.04 -1.28
N ALA A 186 -7.96 -2.24 -0.54
CA ALA A 186 -6.52 -2.18 -0.75
C ALA A 186 -5.87 -3.57 -0.65
N TYR A 187 -6.16 -4.29 0.43
CA TYR A 187 -5.59 -5.61 0.67
C TYR A 187 -6.14 -6.70 -0.24
N PHE A 188 -7.40 -6.59 -0.65
CA PHE A 188 -7.97 -7.44 -1.69
C PHE A 188 -7.26 -7.23 -3.02
N CYS A 189 -7.05 -5.98 -3.45
CA CYS A 189 -6.32 -5.65 -4.67
C CYS A 189 -4.86 -6.11 -4.61
N LEU A 190 -4.18 -5.95 -3.46
CA LEU A 190 -2.83 -6.46 -3.26
C LEU A 190 -2.78 -7.99 -3.40
N LEU A 191 -3.69 -8.70 -2.75
CA LEU A 191 -3.78 -10.16 -2.82
C LEU A 191 -4.03 -10.62 -4.26
N LEU A 192 -4.98 -9.99 -4.95
CA LEU A 192 -5.28 -10.26 -6.34
C LEU A 192 -4.05 -10.03 -7.23
N ALA A 193 -3.36 -8.91 -7.04
CA ALA A 193 -2.16 -8.57 -7.82
C ALA A 193 -1.04 -9.61 -7.65
N VAL A 194 -0.73 -10.02 -6.42
CA VAL A 194 0.35 -11.02 -6.18
C VAL A 194 -0.03 -12.42 -6.66
N ILE A 195 -1.31 -12.79 -6.62
CA ILE A 195 -1.79 -14.06 -7.21
C ILE A 195 -1.65 -14.02 -8.74
N LEU A 196 -2.08 -12.93 -9.39
CA LEU A 196 -1.98 -12.76 -10.84
C LEU A 196 -0.51 -12.69 -11.30
N GLU A 197 0.36 -12.00 -10.55
CA GLU A 197 1.79 -11.90 -10.85
C GLU A 197 2.48 -13.25 -10.63
N GLY A 198 2.29 -13.90 -9.48
CA GLY A 198 2.86 -15.21 -9.19
C GLY A 198 2.38 -16.29 -10.17
N GLY A 199 1.08 -16.34 -10.45
CA GLY A 199 0.52 -17.23 -11.47
C GLY A 199 1.06 -16.91 -12.87
N GLY A 200 1.24 -15.63 -13.21
CA GLY A 200 1.85 -15.21 -14.47
C GLY A 200 3.32 -15.64 -14.61
N ILE A 201 4.10 -15.62 -13.54
CA ILE A 201 5.48 -16.12 -13.51
C ILE A 201 5.51 -17.63 -13.72
N ILE A 202 4.68 -18.38 -12.98
CA ILE A 202 4.59 -19.84 -13.13
C ILE A 202 4.22 -20.20 -14.58
N ARG A 203 3.21 -19.53 -15.15
CA ARG A 203 2.82 -19.71 -16.56
C ARG A 203 3.95 -19.41 -17.54
N SER A 204 4.73 -18.36 -17.30
CA SER A 204 5.90 -17.99 -18.11
C SER A 204 6.95 -19.10 -18.14
N TRP A 205 7.17 -19.81 -17.03
CA TRP A 205 8.09 -20.96 -16.99
C TRP A 205 7.61 -22.15 -17.84
N PHE A 206 6.30 -22.27 -18.05
CA PHE A 206 5.71 -23.24 -18.97
C PHE A 206 5.50 -22.68 -20.39
N GLY A 207 6.15 -21.57 -20.75
CA GLY A 207 6.05 -20.96 -22.08
C GLY A 207 4.70 -20.32 -22.39
N GLN A 208 3.84 -20.10 -21.39
CA GLN A 208 2.54 -19.47 -21.56
C GLN A 208 2.60 -17.96 -21.31
N SER A 209 1.66 -17.22 -21.91
CA SER A 209 1.50 -15.79 -21.64
C SER A 209 1.11 -15.51 -20.19
N ARG A 210 1.52 -14.34 -19.68
CA ARG A 210 1.14 -13.88 -18.34
C ARG A 210 -0.37 -13.65 -18.25
N LEU A 211 -0.95 -13.84 -17.05
CA LEU A 211 -2.38 -13.62 -16.81
C LEU A 211 -2.80 -12.16 -16.99
N LEU A 212 -1.92 -11.23 -16.63
CA LEU A 212 -2.16 -9.81 -16.74
C LEU A 212 -0.89 -9.11 -17.25
N PRO A 213 -1.00 -8.15 -18.19
CA PRO A 213 0.12 -7.30 -18.57
C PRO A 213 0.70 -6.54 -17.37
N LEU A 214 1.99 -6.21 -17.43
CA LEU A 214 2.69 -5.48 -16.37
C LEU A 214 2.00 -4.16 -16.00
N ASP A 215 1.43 -3.46 -16.98
CA ASP A 215 0.72 -2.21 -16.73
C ASP A 215 -0.54 -2.43 -15.86
N GLY A 216 -1.33 -3.48 -16.12
CA GLY A 216 -2.48 -3.83 -15.29
C GLY A 216 -2.07 -4.17 -13.86
N LEU A 217 -0.98 -4.92 -13.68
CA LEU A 217 -0.44 -5.24 -12.36
C LEU A 217 -0.01 -3.97 -11.60
N ARG A 218 0.62 -3.00 -12.28
CA ARG A 218 0.99 -1.72 -11.66
C ARG A 218 -0.22 -0.94 -11.20
N HIS A 219 -1.31 -0.95 -11.94
CA HIS A 219 -2.54 -0.27 -11.51
C HIS A 219 -3.17 -0.97 -10.31
N LEU A 220 -3.14 -2.30 -10.22
CA LEU A 220 -3.56 -2.99 -9.00
C LEU A 220 -2.66 -2.67 -7.80
N TYR A 221 -1.35 -2.59 -7.98
CA TYR A 221 -0.43 -2.24 -6.89
C TYR A 221 -0.52 -0.78 -6.47
N LEU A 222 -0.42 0.15 -7.41
CA LEU A 222 -0.39 1.58 -7.12
C LEU A 222 -1.80 2.10 -6.81
N PHE A 223 -2.73 1.90 -7.73
CA PHE A 223 -4.05 2.47 -7.60
C PHE A 223 -4.96 1.61 -6.72
N GLY A 224 -4.91 0.28 -6.88
CA GLY A 224 -5.70 -0.66 -6.11
C GLY A 224 -5.23 -0.81 -4.66
N PHE A 225 -3.93 -0.98 -4.41
CA PHE A 225 -3.41 -1.15 -3.05
C PHE A 225 -2.97 0.18 -2.41
N ILE A 226 -1.94 0.83 -2.96
CA ILE A 226 -1.32 2.00 -2.30
C ILE A 226 -2.31 3.15 -2.13
N THR A 227 -3.05 3.54 -3.17
CA THR A 227 -4.00 4.67 -3.10
C THR A 227 -5.14 4.39 -2.13
N PHE A 228 -5.77 3.22 -2.18
CA PHE A 228 -6.83 2.86 -1.23
C PHE A 228 -6.31 2.76 0.20
N LEU A 229 -5.09 2.25 0.41
CA LEU A 229 -4.48 2.21 1.73
C LEU A 229 -4.25 3.63 2.29
N ILE A 230 -3.73 4.54 1.46
CA ILE A 230 -3.57 5.96 1.83
C ILE A 230 -4.92 6.59 2.15
N TYR A 231 -5.95 6.32 1.34
CA TYR A 231 -7.29 6.83 1.55
C TYR A 231 -7.87 6.35 2.90
N GLY A 232 -7.84 5.05 3.14
CA GLY A 232 -8.38 4.46 4.38
C GLY A 232 -7.58 4.88 5.63
N VAL A 233 -6.26 4.71 5.61
CA VAL A 233 -5.41 5.07 6.75
C VAL A 233 -5.38 6.58 6.97
N GLY A 234 -5.34 7.37 5.90
CA GLY A 234 -5.25 8.83 5.95
C GLY A 234 -6.47 9.48 6.61
N ASN A 235 -7.69 9.05 6.25
CA ASN A 235 -8.93 9.56 6.85
C ASN A 235 -8.98 9.38 8.37
N ARG A 236 -8.32 8.34 8.91
CA ARG A 236 -8.27 8.06 10.35
C ARG A 236 -7.03 8.62 11.05
N MET A 237 -5.87 8.57 10.39
CA MET A 237 -4.59 8.93 10.99
C MET A 237 -4.36 10.45 11.03
N LEU A 238 -4.67 11.14 9.93
CA LEU A 238 -4.32 12.55 9.78
C LEU A 238 -5.06 13.48 10.76
N PRO A 239 -6.36 13.27 11.08
CA PRO A 239 -7.03 14.07 12.12
C PRO A 239 -6.33 13.95 13.47
N GLY A 240 -5.80 12.77 13.81
CA GLY A 240 -5.07 12.54 15.06
C GLY A 240 -3.80 13.40 15.18
N PHE A 241 -3.10 13.68 14.07
CA PHE A 241 -1.90 14.53 14.09
C PHE A 241 -2.19 15.99 14.42
N VAL A 242 -3.41 16.47 14.17
CA VAL A 242 -3.85 17.83 14.54
C VAL A 242 -4.71 17.83 15.81
N GLY A 243 -4.75 16.72 16.55
CA GLY A 243 -5.51 16.58 17.79
C GLY A 243 -7.02 16.60 17.61
N LYS A 244 -7.52 16.29 16.40
CA LYS A 244 -8.94 16.16 16.11
C LYS A 244 -9.36 14.71 16.33
N LYS A 245 -10.53 14.52 16.93
CA LYS A 245 -11.09 13.19 17.22
C LYS A 245 -11.95 12.63 16.08
N GLN A 246 -12.29 13.43 15.09
CA GLN A 246 -13.18 13.06 13.99
C GLN A 246 -12.77 13.75 12.69
N ILE A 247 -13.24 13.21 11.56
CA ILE A 247 -13.14 13.88 10.26
C ILE A 247 -14.29 14.87 10.08
N ALA A 248 -14.10 15.92 9.27
CA ALA A 248 -15.10 16.97 9.09
C ALA A 248 -16.43 16.43 8.55
N PHE A 249 -16.36 15.59 7.52
CA PHE A 249 -17.53 15.05 6.84
C PHE A 249 -17.37 13.53 6.63
N PRO A 250 -17.89 12.69 7.55
CA PRO A 250 -17.80 11.23 7.44
C PRO A 250 -18.37 10.68 6.12
N PHE A 251 -19.47 11.23 5.61
CA PHE A 251 -20.08 10.76 4.36
C PHE A 251 -19.19 10.95 3.12
N LEU A 252 -18.28 11.94 3.12
CA LEU A 252 -17.34 12.15 2.02
C LEU A 252 -16.28 11.04 1.94
N VAL A 253 -16.05 10.33 3.05
CA VAL A 253 -15.18 9.14 3.06
C VAL A 253 -15.80 8.04 2.21
N ASP A 254 -17.09 7.78 2.40
CA ASP A 254 -17.84 6.72 1.70
C ASP A 254 -18.02 7.09 0.22
N LEU A 255 -18.41 8.35 -0.07
CA LEU A 255 -18.54 8.83 -1.44
C LEU A 255 -17.21 8.75 -2.19
N GLY A 256 -16.12 9.23 -1.59
CA GLY A 256 -14.83 9.18 -2.25
C GLY A 256 -14.28 7.76 -2.40
N PHE A 257 -14.62 6.83 -1.50
CA PHE A 257 -14.36 5.40 -1.70
C PHE A 257 -15.07 4.86 -2.95
N LEU A 258 -16.37 5.16 -3.13
CA LEU A 258 -17.14 4.70 -4.28
C LEU A 258 -16.57 5.26 -5.60
N ILE A 259 -16.24 6.54 -5.63
CA ILE A 259 -15.65 7.20 -6.81
C ILE A 259 -14.28 6.59 -7.12
N LEU A 260 -13.45 6.34 -6.10
CA LEU A 260 -12.14 5.72 -6.26
C LEU A 260 -12.25 4.27 -6.77
N ALA A 261 -13.24 3.51 -6.29
CA ALA A 261 -13.54 2.16 -6.77
C ALA A 261 -13.99 2.16 -8.23
N LEU A 262 -14.85 3.09 -8.62
CA LEU A 262 -15.25 3.28 -10.01
C LEU A 262 -14.05 3.63 -10.90
N ALA A 263 -13.15 4.49 -10.43
CA ALA A 263 -11.93 4.82 -11.15
C ALA A 263 -11.03 3.59 -11.35
N LEU A 264 -10.85 2.76 -10.31
CA LEU A 264 -10.07 1.53 -10.42
C LEU A 264 -10.70 0.55 -11.41
N LEU A 265 -12.01 0.33 -11.33
CA LEU A 265 -12.74 -0.52 -12.27
C LEU A 265 -12.59 -0.02 -13.70
N GLY A 266 -12.68 1.30 -13.91
CA GLY A 266 -12.41 1.91 -15.20
C GLY A 266 -10.99 1.67 -15.68
N ARG A 267 -10.00 1.77 -14.79
CA ARG A 267 -8.60 1.56 -15.16
C ARG A 267 -8.29 0.11 -15.49
N MET A 268 -8.95 -0.82 -14.80
CA MET A 268 -8.80 -2.26 -15.01
C MET A 268 -9.68 -2.81 -16.13
N SER A 269 -10.58 -1.99 -16.70
CA SER A 269 -11.55 -2.44 -17.69
C SER A 269 -10.95 -3.06 -18.96
N PRO A 270 -9.79 -2.62 -19.50
CA PRO A 270 -9.22 -3.25 -20.70
C PRO A 270 -8.75 -4.70 -20.46
N TYR A 271 -8.66 -5.11 -19.19
CA TYR A 271 -8.21 -6.44 -18.80
C TYR A 271 -9.35 -7.34 -18.34
N LEU A 272 -10.59 -6.85 -18.37
CA LEU A 272 -11.76 -7.66 -18.07
C LEU A 272 -12.01 -8.68 -19.21
N PRO A 273 -12.53 -9.87 -18.90
CA PRO A 273 -12.87 -10.85 -19.93
C PRO A 273 -13.80 -10.27 -21.01
N TYR A 274 -13.52 -10.63 -22.27
CA TYR A 274 -14.24 -10.14 -23.45
C TYR A 274 -15.76 -10.39 -23.41
N TRP A 275 -16.21 -11.41 -22.68
CA TRP A 275 -17.63 -11.74 -22.54
C TRP A 275 -18.45 -10.72 -21.74
N ILE A 276 -17.81 -9.77 -21.04
CA ILE A 276 -18.49 -8.74 -20.25
C ILE A 276 -19.10 -7.64 -21.15
N GLY A 277 -18.83 -7.67 -22.46
CA GLY A 277 -19.58 -6.92 -23.48
C GLY A 277 -19.13 -5.48 -23.72
N LYS A 278 -19.52 -4.97 -24.89
CA LYS A 278 -19.33 -3.60 -25.46
C LYS A 278 -18.02 -2.89 -25.11
N GLU A 279 -16.99 -3.16 -25.91
CA GLU A 279 -15.68 -2.49 -25.93
C GLU A 279 -15.75 -0.96 -25.80
N ARG A 280 -16.78 -0.31 -26.37
CA ARG A 280 -16.94 1.16 -26.32
C ARG A 280 -17.16 1.69 -24.90
N PHE A 281 -18.04 1.07 -24.12
CA PHE A 281 -18.30 1.54 -22.75
C PHE A 281 -17.04 1.43 -21.90
N PHE A 282 -16.35 0.30 -21.96
CA PHE A 282 -15.12 0.07 -21.22
C PHE A 282 -13.97 0.98 -21.68
N SER A 283 -13.88 1.29 -22.97
CA SER A 283 -12.93 2.27 -23.50
C SER A 283 -13.19 3.67 -22.95
N TYR A 284 -14.45 4.12 -22.91
CA TYR A 284 -14.79 5.40 -22.27
C TYR A 284 -14.49 5.39 -20.78
N LEU A 285 -14.87 4.32 -20.08
CA LEU A 285 -14.60 4.20 -18.64
C LEU A 285 -13.09 4.19 -18.34
N PHE A 286 -12.29 3.55 -19.19
CA PHE A 286 -10.83 3.60 -19.13
C PHE A 286 -10.30 5.01 -19.37
N GLY A 287 -10.77 5.71 -20.40
CA GLY A 287 -10.38 7.08 -20.71
C GLY A 287 -10.70 8.07 -19.58
N TRP A 288 -11.86 7.92 -18.93
CA TRP A 288 -12.31 8.79 -17.84
C TRP A 288 -11.78 8.40 -16.46
N SER A 289 -11.24 7.18 -16.29
CA SER A 289 -10.79 6.66 -14.99
C SER A 289 -9.84 7.59 -14.24
N GLY A 290 -8.91 8.26 -14.95
CA GLY A 290 -7.99 9.22 -14.35
C GLY A 290 -8.68 10.45 -13.77
N VAL A 291 -9.63 11.02 -14.51
CA VAL A 291 -10.42 12.19 -14.07
C VAL A 291 -11.29 11.82 -12.87
N ILE A 292 -11.94 10.65 -12.91
CA ILE A 292 -12.74 10.13 -11.79
C ILE A 292 -11.85 9.95 -10.55
N GLY A 293 -10.63 9.42 -10.70
CA GLY A 293 -9.66 9.29 -9.62
C GLY A 293 -9.21 10.64 -9.05
N MET A 294 -9.06 11.67 -9.88
CA MET A 294 -8.77 13.04 -9.44
C MET A 294 -9.92 13.62 -8.60
N VAL A 295 -11.18 13.39 -8.99
CA VAL A 295 -12.35 13.82 -8.21
C VAL A 295 -12.35 13.17 -6.82
N ALA A 296 -12.07 11.87 -6.71
CA ALA A 296 -11.95 11.20 -5.41
C ALA A 296 -10.82 11.81 -4.55
N THR A 297 -9.68 12.12 -5.17
CA THR A 297 -8.55 12.77 -4.50
C THR A 297 -8.91 14.18 -4.01
N LEU A 298 -9.66 14.94 -4.81
CA LEU A 298 -10.14 16.26 -4.44
C LEU A 298 -11.11 16.21 -3.26
N ILE A 299 -12.04 15.24 -3.25
CA ILE A 299 -12.96 15.00 -2.12
C ILE A 299 -12.18 14.71 -0.84
N PHE A 300 -11.17 13.82 -0.92
CA PHE A 300 -10.28 13.52 0.21
C PHE A 300 -9.55 14.77 0.73
N PHE A 301 -8.97 15.55 -0.18
CA PHE A 301 -8.29 16.79 0.16
C PHE A 301 -9.22 17.79 0.85
N ILE A 302 -10.41 18.03 0.27
CA ILE A 302 -11.42 18.95 0.84
C ILE A 302 -11.80 18.51 2.26
N ASN A 303 -12.04 17.22 2.46
CA ASN A 303 -12.45 16.70 3.77
C ASN A 303 -11.34 16.91 4.83
N LEU A 304 -10.07 16.64 4.46
CA LEU A 304 -8.93 16.88 5.33
C LEU A 304 -8.69 18.37 5.60
N PHE A 305 -8.83 19.21 4.58
CA PHE A 305 -8.69 20.66 4.71
C PHE A 305 -9.67 21.22 5.75
N PHE A 306 -10.95 20.88 5.63
CA PHE A 306 -11.96 21.28 6.61
C PHE A 306 -11.75 20.64 7.99
N THR A 307 -11.15 19.45 8.05
CA THR A 307 -10.80 18.83 9.34
C THR A 307 -9.71 19.62 10.06
N PHE A 308 -8.71 20.12 9.32
CA PHE A 308 -7.59 20.86 9.89
C PHE A 308 -7.95 22.29 10.27
N TYR A 309 -8.69 23.00 9.41
CA TYR A 309 -9.03 24.41 9.61
C TYR A 309 -10.41 24.66 10.22
N GLY A 310 -11.27 23.64 10.29
CA GLY A 310 -12.56 23.75 10.96
C GLY A 310 -12.38 24.05 12.45
N LYS A 311 -13.27 24.88 13.02
CA LYS A 311 -13.32 25.13 14.47
C LYS A 311 -13.38 23.78 15.22
N LYS A 312 -12.67 23.67 16.36
CA LYS A 312 -12.80 22.49 17.23
C LYS A 312 -14.28 22.38 17.62
N LYS A 313 -14.93 21.30 17.17
CA LYS A 313 -16.21 20.87 17.71
C LYS A 313 -15.98 20.19 19.05
#